data_AF-A0A0D3IQH2-F1
#
_entry.id   AF-A0A0D3IQH2-F1
#
_cell.length_a   1.000
_cell.length_b   1.000
_cell.length_c   1.000
_cell.angle_alpha   90.00
_cell.angle_beta   90.00
_cell.angle_gamma   90.00
#
_symmetry.space_group_name_H-M   'P 1'
#
loop_
_entity.id
_entity.type
_entity.pdbx_description
1 polymer ?
#
loop_
_entity_poly.entity_id
_entity_poly.type
_entity_poly.pdbx_seq_one_letter_code
_entity_poly.pdbx_strand_id
1 'polypeptide(L)'
;PEDGVHTSGLFVEGARMGDEKVQLEESQPKVLFSPMTYVQLLPVQSDKLSTYPHYECPVYRTTARRGTLSTTGHSTNFVMFMRLPTDQPSSHWIARGVALINSLAT
;
A
#
# COMPACT_ATOMS: atom_id res chain seq x y z
N PRO A 1 -13.03 -11.06 10.55
CA PRO A 1 -13.95 -12.22 10.48
C PRO A 1 -13.97 -12.86 9.08
N GLU A 2 -13.98 -14.18 8.88
CA GLU A 2 -13.62 -15.38 9.68
C GLU A 2 -12.65 -16.12 8.72
N ASP A 3 -11.32 -16.00 8.71
CA ASP A 3 -10.29 -15.55 9.63
C ASP A 3 -9.51 -14.30 9.14
N GLY A 4 -10.20 -13.26 8.67
CA GLY A 4 -9.55 -12.00 8.23
C GLY A 4 -9.54 -10.85 9.24
N VAL A 5 -8.67 -9.86 9.03
CA VAL A 5 -8.67 -8.57 9.75
C VAL A 5 -9.08 -7.45 8.81
N HIS A 6 -9.96 -6.57 9.27
CA HIS A 6 -10.35 -5.38 8.54
C HIS A 6 -9.50 -4.19 8.96
N THR A 7 -9.02 -3.43 7.99
CA THR A 7 -8.25 -2.22 8.22
C THR A 7 -8.81 -1.06 7.40
N SER A 8 -8.87 0.10 8.05
CA SER A 8 -9.24 1.38 7.45
C SER A 8 -8.23 2.44 7.89
N GLY A 9 -8.26 3.61 7.25
CA GLY A 9 -7.37 4.72 7.60
C GLY A 9 -5.95 4.64 7.01
N LEU A 10 -5.72 3.74 6.05
CA LEU A 10 -4.52 3.79 5.21
C LEU A 10 -4.64 4.93 4.18
N PHE A 11 -3.50 5.49 3.79
CA PHE A 11 -3.40 6.50 2.74
C PHE A 11 -2.47 6.03 1.63
N VAL A 12 -2.84 6.32 0.38
CA VAL A 12 -1.99 6.12 -0.80
C VAL A 12 -1.21 7.41 -1.04
N GLU A 13 0.12 7.32 -1.05
CA GLU A 13 1.00 8.43 -1.41
C GLU A 13 1.38 8.36 -2.89
N GLY A 14 1.25 9.47 -3.62
CA GLY A 14 1.65 9.57 -5.04
C GLY A 14 0.72 8.85 -6.03
N ALA A 15 -0.41 8.31 -5.55
CA ALA A 15 -1.45 7.67 -6.34
C ALA A 15 -2.79 7.72 -5.59
N ARG A 16 -3.83 7.12 -6.17
CA ARG A 16 -5.14 6.91 -5.53
C ARG A 16 -5.70 5.54 -5.90
N MET A 17 -6.73 5.10 -5.17
CA MET A 17 -7.59 4.02 -5.63
C MET A 17 -8.66 4.60 -6.55
N GLY A 18 -8.94 3.91 -7.66
CA GLY A 18 -10.03 4.26 -8.58
C GLY A 18 -11.41 4.03 -7.94
N ASP A 19 -12.35 4.93 -8.25
CA ASP A 19 -13.72 4.86 -7.76
C ASP A 19 -14.56 3.86 -8.56
N GLU A 20 -14.34 3.77 -9.87
CA GLU A 20 -15.07 2.86 -10.78
C GLU A 20 -14.47 1.44 -10.75
N LYS A 21 -13.14 1.34 -10.70
CA LYS A 21 -12.38 0.09 -10.59
C LYS A 21 -11.49 0.16 -9.38
N VAL A 22 -11.57 -0.85 -8.52
CA VAL A 22 -10.74 -0.95 -7.30
C VAL A 22 -9.29 -1.32 -7.66
N GLN A 23 -8.58 -0.38 -8.27
CA GLN A 23 -7.19 -0.50 -8.69
C GLN A 23 -6.44 0.83 -8.54
N LEU A 24 -5.11 0.81 -8.62
CA LEU A 24 -4.28 2.01 -8.59
C LEU A 24 -4.48 2.88 -9.83
N GLU A 25 -4.69 4.16 -9.56
CA GLU A 25 -4.77 5.22 -10.55
C GLU A 25 -3.85 6.38 -10.16
N GLU A 26 -3.57 7.24 -11.15
CA GLU A 26 -2.80 8.46 -10.94
C GLU A 26 -3.42 9.35 -9.86
N SER A 27 -2.59 10.03 -9.07
CA SER A 27 -3.13 11.01 -8.12
C SER A 27 -3.78 12.18 -8.85
N GLN A 28 -4.72 12.85 -8.19
CA GLN A 28 -5.23 14.12 -8.71
C GLN A 28 -4.14 15.21 -8.63
N PRO A 29 -4.19 16.24 -9.50
CA PRO A 29 -3.24 17.34 -9.44
C PRO A 29 -3.19 17.96 -8.03
N LYS A 30 -1.98 18.09 -7.47
CA LYS A 30 -1.71 18.67 -6.14
C LYS A 30 -2.27 17.85 -4.96
N VAL A 31 -2.69 16.60 -5.18
CA VAL A 31 -3.09 15.68 -4.11
C VAL A 31 -1.95 14.68 -3.90
N LEU A 32 -1.21 14.85 -2.80
CA LEU A 32 -0.07 13.97 -2.46
C LEU A 32 -0.53 12.68 -1.79
N PHE A 33 -1.53 12.77 -0.91
CA PHE A 33 -2.11 11.65 -0.18
C PHE A 33 -3.58 11.53 -0.51
N SER A 34 -4.00 10.31 -0.87
CA SER A 34 -5.39 9.97 -1.10
C SER A 34 -5.82 8.89 -0.09
N PRO A 35 -7.08 8.87 0.36
CA PRO A 35 -7.55 7.79 1.22
C PRO A 35 -7.51 6.46 0.47
N MET A 36 -7.07 5.40 1.16
CA MET A 36 -7.21 4.04 0.66
C MET A 36 -8.66 3.57 0.82
N THR A 37 -9.09 2.66 -0.06
CA THR A 37 -10.35 1.93 0.17
C THR A 37 -10.26 1.04 1.40
N TYR A 38 -11.40 0.53 1.85
CA TYR A 38 -11.45 -0.44 2.94
C TYR A 38 -10.74 -1.74 2.53
N VAL A 39 -9.82 -2.22 3.38
CA VAL A 39 -9.03 -3.43 3.09
C VAL A 39 -9.39 -4.54 4.07
N GLN A 40 -9.68 -5.71 3.52
CA GLN A 40 -9.80 -6.96 4.28
C GLN A 40 -8.54 -7.79 4.03
N LEU A 41 -7.76 -8.02 5.09
CA LEU A 41 -6.60 -8.90 5.07
C LEU A 41 -7.06 -10.31 5.41
N LEU A 42 -6.93 -11.23 4.47
CA LEU A 42 -7.26 -12.64 4.65
C LEU A 42 -5.98 -13.48 4.64
N PRO A 43 -5.73 -14.29 5.68
CA PRO A 43 -4.62 -15.23 5.67
C PRO A 43 -4.88 -16.31 4.63
N VAL A 44 -3.92 -16.50 3.74
CA VAL A 44 -3.99 -17.47 2.64
C VAL A 44 -2.65 -18.19 2.56
N GLN A 45 -2.69 -19.50 2.30
CA GLN A 45 -1.48 -20.28 2.04
C GLN A 45 -0.82 -19.79 0.75
N SER A 46 0.51 -19.76 0.71
CA SER A 46 1.29 -19.14 -0.37
C SER A 46 0.99 -19.71 -1.76
N ASP A 47 0.65 -21.00 -1.82
CA ASP A 47 0.27 -21.76 -3.03
C ASP A 47 -1.14 -21.42 -3.54
N LYS A 48 -2.01 -20.89 -2.68
CA LYS A 48 -3.39 -20.49 -2.98
C LYS A 48 -3.52 -19.00 -3.29
N LEU A 49 -2.41 -18.27 -3.32
CA LEU A 49 -2.39 -16.83 -3.54
C LEU A 49 -2.77 -16.54 -5.00
N SER A 50 -3.85 -15.77 -5.20
CA SER A 50 -4.31 -15.43 -6.53
C SER A 50 -3.25 -14.62 -7.29
N THR A 51 -3.09 -14.94 -8.57
CA THR A 51 -2.23 -14.20 -9.49
C THR A 51 -3.08 -13.29 -10.36
N TYR A 52 -2.75 -12.01 -10.36
CA TYR A 52 -3.41 -10.97 -11.15
C TYR A 52 -2.40 -9.83 -11.39
N PRO A 53 -2.62 -8.93 -12.36
CA PRO A 53 -1.80 -7.74 -12.51
C PRO A 53 -1.85 -6.87 -11.25
N HIS A 54 -0.70 -6.72 -10.58
CA HIS A 54 -0.60 -5.95 -9.35
C HIS A 54 0.76 -5.27 -9.19
N TYR A 55 0.77 -4.24 -8.35
CA TYR A 55 1.97 -3.64 -7.80
C TYR A 55 2.15 -4.08 -6.35
N GLU A 56 3.35 -4.54 -5.99
CA GLU A 56 3.73 -4.81 -4.60
C GLU A 56 4.04 -3.48 -3.90
N CYS A 57 2.99 -2.84 -3.40
CA CYS A 57 3.06 -1.54 -2.76
C CYS A 57 3.60 -1.67 -1.33
N PRO A 58 4.71 -0.99 -0.96
CA PRO A 58 5.22 -1.02 0.40
C PRO A 58 4.30 -0.25 1.35
N VAL A 59 4.07 -0.80 2.54
CA VAL A 59 3.32 -0.17 3.62
C VAL A 59 4.29 0.36 4.67
N TYR A 60 4.19 1.65 5.00
CA TYR A 60 4.99 2.31 6.04
C TYR A 60 4.13 2.84 7.18
N ARG A 61 4.71 2.95 8.38
CA ARG A 61 4.04 3.56 9.54
C ARG A 61 3.86 5.07 9.36
N THR A 62 4.88 5.77 8.86
CA THR A 62 4.89 7.24 8.74
C THR A 62 5.38 7.71 7.37
N THR A 63 4.92 8.91 6.96
CA THR A 63 5.25 9.57 5.68
C THR A 63 6.74 9.85 5.51
N ALA A 64 7.48 10.07 6.60
CA ALA A 64 8.91 10.36 6.52
C ALA A 64 9.73 9.17 5.96
N ARG A 65 9.15 7.96 5.92
CA ARG A 65 9.78 6.68 5.51
C ARG A 65 11.15 6.43 6.15
N ARG A 66 11.42 7.14 7.24
CA ARG A 66 12.64 7.13 8.03
C ARG A 66 12.35 6.33 9.29
N GLY A 67 12.93 5.15 9.40
CA GLY A 67 12.96 4.37 10.63
C GLY A 67 14.39 4.31 11.15
N THR A 68 14.56 4.17 12.44
CA THR A 68 15.83 3.68 13.00
C THR A 68 16.00 2.24 12.52
N LEU A 69 17.19 1.86 12.01
CA LEU A 69 17.47 0.44 11.85
C LEU A 69 17.48 -0.18 13.25
N SER A 70 16.61 -1.17 13.47
CA SER A 70 16.73 -2.04 14.64
C SER A 70 18.11 -2.73 14.60
N THR A 71 18.65 -3.12 15.75
CA THR A 71 19.88 -3.93 15.87
C THR A 71 19.81 -5.25 15.09
N THR A 72 18.62 -5.66 14.64
CA THR A 72 18.37 -6.82 13.77
C THR A 72 18.18 -6.48 12.28
N GLY A 73 18.46 -5.25 11.84
CA GLY A 73 18.36 -4.84 10.42
C GLY A 73 16.95 -4.52 9.89
N HIS A 74 15.90 -4.77 10.69
CA HIS A 74 14.53 -4.43 10.32
C HIS A 74 14.27 -2.93 10.55
N SER A 75 13.77 -2.25 9.52
CA SER A 75 13.33 -0.86 9.60
C SER A 75 12.17 -0.75 10.59
N THR A 76 12.24 0.19 11.52
CA THR A 76 11.09 0.51 12.37
C THR A 76 9.98 1.22 11.59
N ASN A 77 10.08 1.45 10.28
CA ASN A 77 9.00 2.12 9.54
C ASN A 77 8.30 1.21 8.53
N PHE A 78 9.00 0.24 7.95
CA PHE A 78 8.39 -0.72 7.02
C PHE A 78 7.51 -1.73 7.77
N VAL A 79 6.32 -2.00 7.23
CA VAL A 79 5.35 -2.95 7.78
C VAL A 79 5.30 -4.21 6.94
N MET A 80 4.95 -4.09 5.66
CA MET A 80 4.78 -5.21 4.73
C MET A 80 4.61 -4.71 3.29
N PHE A 81 4.57 -5.62 2.32
CA PHE A 81 4.04 -5.33 0.98
C PHE A 81 2.55 -5.67 0.90
N MET A 82 1.80 -4.85 0.17
CA MET A 82 0.41 -5.09 -0.18
C MET A 82 0.27 -5.13 -1.70
N ARG A 83 -0.42 -6.16 -2.21
CA ARG A 83 -0.68 -6.29 -3.64
C ARG A 83 -1.85 -5.40 -4.03
N LEU A 84 -1.55 -4.32 -4.74
CA LEU A 84 -2.56 -3.39 -5.24
C LEU A 84 -2.84 -3.69 -6.71
N PRO A 85 -4.09 -3.98 -7.12
CA PRO A 85 -4.44 -4.19 -8.51
C PRO A 85 -4.04 -2.99 -9.37
N THR A 86 -3.56 -3.23 -10.58
CA THR A 86 -3.22 -2.15 -11.52
C THR A 86 -3.03 -2.67 -12.94
N ASP A 87 -3.38 -1.84 -13.92
CA ASP A 87 -3.11 -2.06 -15.34
C ASP A 87 -1.71 -1.56 -15.78
N GLN A 88 -0.96 -0.88 -14.90
CA GLN A 88 0.37 -0.34 -15.20
C GLN A 88 1.49 -1.28 -14.71
N PRO A 89 2.66 -1.31 -15.39
CA PRO A 89 3.79 -2.11 -14.92
C PRO A 89 4.33 -1.57 -13.58
N SER A 90 4.87 -2.45 -12.74
CA SER A 90 5.41 -2.07 -11.42
C SER A 90 6.44 -0.94 -11.48
N SER A 91 7.26 -0.88 -12.54
CA SER A 91 8.25 0.20 -12.75
C SER A 91 7.63 1.60 -12.77
N HIS A 92 6.39 1.74 -13.25
CA HIS A 92 5.66 3.01 -13.26
C HIS A 92 5.40 3.52 -11.85
N TRP A 93 4.93 2.66 -10.96
CA TRP A 93 4.62 3.00 -9.58
C TRP A 93 5.87 3.15 -8.71
N ILE A 94 6.91 2.35 -8.98
CA ILE A 94 8.23 2.49 -8.34
C ILE A 94 8.82 3.87 -8.66
N ALA A 95 8.82 4.28 -9.93
CA ALA A 95 9.36 5.58 -10.34
C ALA A 95 8.61 6.76 -9.71
N ARG A 96 7.31 6.58 -9.41
CA ARG A 96 6.45 7.57 -8.74
C ARG A 96 6.54 7.51 -7.21
N GLY A 97 7.30 6.56 -6.67
CA GLY A 97 7.48 6.39 -5.24
C GLY A 97 6.21 6.00 -4.49
N VAL A 98 5.24 5.34 -5.14
CA VAL A 98 3.95 5.00 -4.52
C VAL A 98 4.15 4.09 -3.31
N ALA A 99 3.51 4.45 -2.19
CA ALA A 99 3.43 3.63 -0.99
C ALA A 99 2.11 3.80 -0.25
N LEU A 100 1.81 2.86 0.63
CA LEU A 100 0.74 2.98 1.62
C LEU A 100 1.30 3.51 2.94
N ILE A 101 0.60 4.44 3.57
CA ILE A 101 0.97 5.07 4.83
C ILE A 101 -0.12 4.82 5.87
N ASN A 102 0.26 4.33 7.05
CA ASN A 102 -0.68 4.02 8.13
C ASN A 102 -1.15 5.27 8.91
N SER A 103 -0.28 6.28 9.02
CA SER A 103 -0.60 7.54 9.69
C SER A 103 0.09 8.69 8.99
N LEU A 104 -0.71 9.68 8.58
CA LEU A 104 -0.20 11.00 8.23
C LEU A 104 0.20 11.67 9.55
N ALA A 105 1.49 11.93 9.74
CA ALA A 105 1.96 12.60 10.95
C ALA A 105 1.29 13.97 11.07
N THR A 106 0.55 14.18 12.15
CA THR A 106 0.06 15.49 12.62
C THR A 106 1.09 16.10 13.55
#